data_AF-A0A7Y7UK95-F1
#
_entry.id   AF-A0A7Y7UK95-F1
#
_cell.length_a   1.000
_cell.length_b   1.000
_cell.length_c   1.000
_cell.angle_alpha   90.00
_cell.angle_beta   90.00
_cell.angle_gamma   90.00
#
_symmetry.space_group_name_H-M   'P 1'
#
loop_
_entity.id
_entity.type
_entity.pdbx_description
1 polymer ?
#
loop_
_entity_poly.entity_id
_entity_poly.type
_entity_poly.pdbx_seq_one_letter_code
_entity_poly.pdbx_strand_id
1 'polypeptide(L)' 'MTIGPKKKTSKSLTRERTSAWILKMARKLKNRVMLNKESTGLAHVVDENGMYNGRQVIAKKSNKKTTRI' A
#
# COMPACT_ATOMS: atom_id res chain seq x y z
N MET A 1 -32.02 19.12 -19.46
CA MET A 1 -32.15 18.25 -18.26
C MET A 1 -31.05 18.65 -17.28
N THR A 2 -31.41 19.02 -16.05
CA THR A 2 -30.41 19.43 -15.04
C THR A 2 -29.75 18.17 -14.44
N ILE A 3 -28.43 18.07 -14.57
CA ILE A 3 -27.61 17.00 -14.00
C ILE A 3 -27.33 17.38 -12.54
N GLY A 4 -28.34 17.26 -11.70
CA GLY A 4 -28.24 17.64 -10.29
C GLY A 4 -29.10 16.74 -9.41
N PRO A 5 -28.80 16.65 -8.11
CA PRO A 5 -29.59 15.85 -7.20
C PRO A 5 -31.02 16.40 -7.12
N LYS A 6 -32.00 15.57 -7.50
CA LYS A 6 -33.42 15.96 -7.47
C LYS A 6 -33.97 16.15 -6.06
N LYS A 7 -33.37 15.49 -5.06
CA LYS A 7 -33.79 15.52 -3.66
C LYS A 7 -32.58 15.46 -2.73
N LYS A 8 -32.71 16.04 -1.54
CA LYS A 8 -31.75 15.87 -0.45
C LYS A 8 -31.69 14.41 -0.03
N THR A 9 -30.49 13.88 0.17
CA THR A 9 -30.30 12.52 0.68
C THR A 9 -30.68 12.44 2.15
N SER A 10 -31.34 11.34 2.55
CA SER A 10 -31.67 11.10 3.95
C SER A 10 -30.41 10.82 4.78
N LYS A 11 -30.51 11.02 6.09
CA LYS A 11 -29.42 10.71 7.03
C LYS A 11 -29.04 9.23 6.99
N SER A 12 -30.03 8.34 6.81
CA SER A 12 -29.82 6.89 6.70
C SER A 12 -28.97 6.53 5.46
N LEU A 13 -29.39 7.00 4.28
CA LEU A 13 -28.67 6.75 3.01
C LEU A 13 -27.23 7.30 3.03
N THR A 14 -27.04 8.44 3.71
CA THR A 14 -25.71 9.04 3.87
C THR A 14 -24.82 8.16 4.75
N ARG A 15 -25.37 7.65 5.86
CA ARG A 15 -24.65 6.77 6.82
C ARG A 15 -24.29 5.42 6.20
N GLU A 16 -25.18 4.83 5.42
CA GLU A 16 -24.94 3.58 4.72
C GLU A 16 -23.82 3.71 3.67
N ARG A 17 -23.80 4.82 2.92
CA ARG A 17 -22.73 5.09 1.97
C ARG A 17 -21.37 5.31 2.64
N THR A 18 -21.33 6.03 3.76
CA THR A 18 -20.08 6.29 4.48
C THR A 18 -19.57 5.06 5.22
N SER A 19 -20.43 4.21 5.78
CA SER A 19 -20.01 2.97 6.45
C SER A 19 -19.34 1.99 5.48
N ALA A 20 -19.86 1.84 4.26
CA ALA A 20 -19.24 1.04 3.21
C ALA A 20 -17.83 1.56 2.83
N TRP A 21 -17.64 2.89 2.82
CA TRP A 21 -16.32 3.49 2.58
C TRP A 21 -15.33 3.19 3.72
N ILE A 22 -15.76 3.29 4.98
CA ILE A 22 -14.94 2.95 6.14
C ILE A 22 -14.50 1.49 6.09
N LEU A 23 -15.42 0.56 5.80
CA LEU A 23 -15.10 -0.87 5.63
C LEU A 23 -14.06 -1.10 4.51
N LYS A 24 -14.20 -0.39 3.38
CA LYS A 24 -13.26 -0.47 2.26
C LYS A 24 -11.88 0.09 2.62
N MET A 25 -11.82 1.19 3.37
CA MET A 25 -10.57 1.77 3.87
C MET A 25 -9.90 0.86 4.90
N ALA A 26 -10.66 0.33 5.85
CA ALA A 26 -10.15 -0.62 6.84
C ALA A 26 -9.59 -1.89 6.18
N ARG A 27 -10.29 -2.43 5.17
CA ARG A 27 -9.79 -3.57 4.38
C ARG A 27 -8.51 -3.22 3.60
N LYS A 28 -8.44 -2.02 3.01
CA LYS A 28 -7.22 -1.55 2.33
C LYS A 28 -6.06 -1.32 3.28
N LEU A 29 -6.29 -0.78 4.47
CA LEU A 29 -5.25 -0.59 5.49
C LEU A 29 -4.75 -1.95 5.99
N LYS A 30 -5.65 -2.87 6.34
CA LYS A 30 -5.30 -4.25 6.69
C LYS A 30 -4.47 -4.93 5.61
N ASN A 31 -4.84 -4.76 4.34
CA ASN A 31 -4.13 -5.36 3.22
C ASN A 31 -2.84 -4.60 2.85
N ARG A 32 -2.71 -3.30 3.17
CA ARG A 32 -1.48 -2.53 2.96
C ARG A 32 -0.43 -2.81 4.02
N VAL A 33 -0.83 -3.12 5.25
CA VAL A 33 0.04 -3.69 6.30
C VAL A 33 0.14 -5.21 6.11
N MET A 34 0.18 -5.67 4.87
CA MET A 34 0.65 -7.02 4.60
C MET A 34 2.16 -6.96 4.64
N LEU A 35 2.76 -7.74 5.53
CA LEU A 35 4.19 -7.95 5.53
C LEU A 35 4.59 -8.75 4.28
N ASN A 36 5.80 -8.53 3.78
CA ASN A 36 6.38 -9.37 2.75
C ASN A 36 6.53 -10.82 3.27
N LYS A 37 6.82 -11.78 2.38
CA LYS A 37 6.99 -13.20 2.75
C LYS A 37 8.03 -13.41 3.86
N GLU A 38 9.00 -12.52 3.96
CA GLU A 38 10.14 -12.60 4.89
C GLU A 38 9.91 -11.79 6.18
N SER A 39 8.74 -11.16 6.33
CA SER A 39 8.38 -10.25 7.41
C SER A 39 9.32 -9.05 7.63
N THR A 40 10.16 -8.72 6.64
CA THR A 40 11.16 -7.65 6.79
C THR A 40 10.66 -6.26 6.36
N GLY A 41 9.61 -6.19 5.54
CA GLY A 41 9.04 -4.95 5.04
C GLY A 41 7.61 -5.09 4.54
N LEU A 42 7.11 -4.07 3.84
CA LEU A 42 5.75 -4.06 3.26
C LEU A 42 5.65 -4.94 2.00
N ALA A 43 4.52 -5.62 1.83
CA ALA A 43 4.20 -6.36 0.62
C ALA A 43 4.16 -5.42 -0.61
N HIS A 44 4.64 -5.92 -1.75
CA HIS A 44 4.74 -5.17 -3.02
C HIS A 44 5.73 -3.99 -3.02
N VAL A 45 6.56 -3.85 -1.99
CA VAL A 45 7.63 -2.85 -1.90
C VAL A 45 8.97 -3.56 -1.69
N VAL A 46 10.04 -2.98 -2.21
CA VAL A 46 11.40 -3.45 -1.93
C VAL A 46 11.76 -3.10 -0.49
N ASP A 47 12.25 -4.08 0.25
CA ASP A 47 12.67 -3.91 1.63
C ASP A 47 13.93 -3.03 1.76
N GLU A 48 14.22 -2.51 2.95
CA GLU A 48 15.42 -1.69 3.24
C GLU A 48 16.73 -2.41 2.90
N ASN A 49 16.71 -3.74 2.93
CA ASN A 49 17.83 -4.59 2.53
C ASN A 49 17.99 -4.73 1.01
N GLY A 50 17.12 -4.11 0.21
CA GLY A 50 17.11 -4.24 -1.25
C GLY A 50 16.47 -5.53 -1.76
N MET A 51 15.70 -6.22 -0.90
CA MET A 51 15.10 -7.53 -1.16
C MET A 51 13.62 -7.39 -1.59
N TYR A 52 13.20 -8.20 -2.56
CA TYR A 52 11.81 -8.33 -2.97
C TYR A 52 11.49 -9.79 -3.30
N ASN A 53 10.53 -10.37 -2.58
CA ASN A 53 10.09 -11.76 -2.78
C ASN A 53 11.25 -12.78 -2.84
N GLY A 54 12.22 -12.67 -1.92
CA GLY A 54 13.37 -13.57 -1.85
C GLY A 54 14.44 -13.36 -2.91
N ARG A 55 14.38 -12.26 -3.67
CA ARG A 55 15.42 -11.87 -4.63
C ARG A 55 16.04 -10.54 -4.24
N GLN A 56 17.36 -10.45 -4.35
CA GLN A 56 18.08 -9.18 -4.22
C GLN A 56 17.85 -8.36 -5.50
N VAL A 57 17.07 -7.30 -5.39
CA VAL A 57 16.79 -6.38 -6.52
C VAL A 57 17.80 -5.24 -6.54
N ILE A 58 18.16 -4.73 -5.37
CA ILE A 58 19.13 -3.63 -5.24
C ILE A 58 20.40 -4.20 -4.63
N ALA A 59 21.40 -4.50 -5.46
CA ALA A 59 22.70 -4.92 -4.94
C ALA A 59 23.35 -3.76 -4.16
N LYS A 60 23.71 -3.99 -2.89
CA LYS A 60 24.58 -3.04 -2.17
C LYS A 60 25.86 -2.88 -2.97
N LYS A 61 26.22 -1.63 -3.30
CA LYS A 61 27.43 -1.31 -4.05
C LYS A 61 28.62 -1.93 -3.30
N SER A 62 29.32 -2.88 -3.92
CA SER A 62 30.47 -3.51 -3.27
C SER A 62 31.54 -2.45 -3.04
N ASN A 63 32.01 -2.27 -1.80
CA ASN A 63 33.20 -1.48 -1.47
C ASN A 63 34.47 -2.19 -1.97
N LYS A 64 34.57 -2.48 -3.27
CA LYS A 64 35.82 -2.95 -3.87
C LYS A 64 36.83 -1.81 -3.75
N LYS A 65 37.69 -1.89 -2.75
CA LYS A 65 38.89 -1.06 -2.67
C LYS A 65 39.81 -1.53 -3.78
N THR A 66 39.83 -0.80 -4.89
CA THR A 66 40.82 -1.00 -5.94
C THR A 66 42.17 -0.55 -5.39
N THR A 67 43.01 -1.48 -4.95
CA THR A 67 44.44 -1.21 -4.78
C THR A 67 45.04 -1.03 -6.17
N ARG A 68 45.38 0.21 -6.53
CA ARG A 68 46.29 0.47 -7.64
C ARG A 68 47.66 -0.06 -7.22
N ILE A 69 48.17 -1.03 -7.96
CA ILE A 69 49.59 -1.43 -7.95
C ILE A 69 50.35 -0.37 -8.74
#